data_AF-A0A101VZ68-F1
#
_entry.id   AF-A0A101VZ68-F1
#
_cell.length_a   1.000
_cell.length_b   1.000
_cell.length_c   1.000
_cell.angle_alpha   90.00
_cell.angle_beta   90.00
_cell.angle_gamma   90.00
#
_symmetry.space_group_name_H-M   'P 1'
#
loop_
_entity.id
_entity.type
_entity.pdbx_description
1 polymer ?
#
loop_
_entity_poly.entity_id
_entity_poly.type
_entity_poly.pdbx_seq_one_letter_code
_entity_poly.pdbx_strand_id
1 'polypeptide(L)'
;MNLLSKLFKIIKKPESVFQNVLSVSIISALLLVIPLIAKFTLEDMKWSFFDFVAAWILFFSAGITYRLIARKMSNIIYRSAVGLAIATALFLVWSNLAVGLIGSEDNPANWMFLVVLAIGFLGAIITRLQAKGMFRVMIAMVIAHALIVAIALPAGMHLSPESSVIEILGVNAFFATLWSGSALLFRNADQDKISV
;
A
#
# COMPACT_ATOMS: atom_id res chain seq x y z
N MET A 1 -23.55 33.01 22.77
CA MET A 1 -23.01 31.81 22.08
C MET A 1 -23.98 30.65 22.29
N ASN A 2 -24.68 30.19 21.24
CA ASN A 2 -25.86 29.32 21.35
C ASN A 2 -25.50 27.81 21.28
N LEU A 3 -26.41 26.93 21.70
CA LEU A 3 -26.22 25.47 21.75
C LEU A 3 -25.76 24.86 20.41
N LEU A 4 -26.31 25.39 19.30
CA LEU A 4 -25.95 25.02 17.93
C LEU A 4 -24.48 25.31 17.60
N SER A 5 -23.95 26.44 18.06
CA SER A 5 -22.52 26.76 17.89
C SER A 5 -21.61 25.82 18.68
N LYS A 6 -22.05 25.31 19.85
CA LYS A 6 -21.30 24.29 20.61
C LYS A 6 -21.32 22.93 19.90
N LEU A 7 -22.48 22.50 19.38
CA LEU A 7 -22.61 21.25 18.62
C LEU A 7 -21.75 21.26 17.35
N PHE A 8 -21.78 22.35 16.58
CA PHE A 8 -20.92 22.50 15.40
C PHE A 8 -19.42 22.45 15.74
N LYS A 9 -19.02 23.00 16.90
CA LYS A 9 -17.63 23.01 17.37
C LYS A 9 -17.16 21.63 17.85
N ILE A 10 -18.07 20.80 18.38
CA ILE A 10 -17.81 19.40 18.73
C ILE A 10 -17.58 18.56 17.46
N ILE A 11 -18.38 18.78 16.41
CA ILE A 11 -18.28 18.07 15.13
C ILE A 11 -17.00 18.46 14.35
N LYS A 12 -16.55 19.71 14.46
CA LYS A 12 -15.33 20.19 13.78
C LYS A 12 -14.02 19.91 14.51
N LYS A 13 -14.04 19.28 15.69
CA LYS A 13 -12.81 19.05 16.44
C LYS A 13 -11.95 18.04 15.68
N PRO A 14 -10.71 18.38 15.30
CA PRO A 14 -9.83 17.42 14.62
C PRO A 14 -9.65 16.20 15.52
N GLU A 15 -9.83 15.01 14.96
CA GLU A 15 -9.69 13.76 15.70
C GLU A 15 -8.32 13.69 16.37
N SER A 16 -8.30 13.32 17.65
CA SER A 16 -7.04 13.16 18.37
C SER A 16 -6.23 12.00 17.78
N VAL A 17 -4.92 11.98 18.05
CA VAL A 17 -4.06 10.85 17.62
C VAL A 17 -4.61 9.52 18.14
N PHE A 18 -5.10 9.51 19.37
CA PHE A 18 -5.73 8.35 20.00
C PHE A 18 -6.98 7.88 19.24
N GLN A 19 -7.88 8.79 18.86
CA GLN A 19 -9.09 8.45 18.10
C GLN A 19 -8.76 7.88 16.72
N ASN A 20 -7.72 8.40 16.07
CA ASN A 20 -7.25 7.87 14.78
C ASN A 20 -6.70 6.46 14.92
N VAL A 21 -5.85 6.22 15.94
CA VAL A 21 -5.28 4.90 16.23
C VAL A 21 -6.38 3.90 16.55
N LEU A 22 -7.30 4.25 17.44
CA LEU A 22 -8.41 3.38 17.84
C LEU A 22 -9.31 3.05 16.66
N SER A 23 -9.71 4.07 15.88
CA SER A 23 -10.56 3.86 14.70
C SER A 23 -9.91 2.93 13.67
N VAL A 24 -8.62 3.16 13.35
CA VAL A 24 -7.90 2.29 12.39
C VAL A 24 -7.77 0.88 12.95
N SER A 25 -7.41 0.73 14.22
CA SER A 25 -7.32 -0.59 14.89
C SER A 25 -8.62 -1.38 14.80
N ILE A 26 -9.76 -0.72 15.06
CA ILE A 26 -11.09 -1.34 14.98
C ILE A 26 -11.41 -1.72 13.53
N ILE A 27 -11.18 -0.82 12.57
CA ILE A 27 -11.41 -1.12 11.14
C ILE A 27 -10.57 -2.32 10.69
N SER A 28 -9.28 -2.35 11.06
CA SER A 28 -8.39 -3.49 10.76
C SER A 28 -8.89 -4.79 11.37
N ALA A 29 -9.39 -4.78 12.61
CA ALA A 29 -9.98 -5.97 13.24
C ALA A 29 -11.30 -6.40 12.57
N LEU A 30 -12.14 -5.45 12.18
CA LEU A 30 -13.40 -5.72 11.48
C LEU A 30 -13.16 -6.34 10.09
N LEU A 31 -12.14 -5.91 9.36
CA LEU A 31 -11.75 -6.52 8.09
C LEU A 31 -11.37 -8.00 8.26
N LEU A 32 -10.77 -8.37 9.41
CA LEU A 32 -10.39 -9.74 9.71
C LEU A 32 -11.53 -10.65 10.12
N VAL A 33 -12.74 -10.11 10.33
CA VAL A 33 -13.93 -10.93 10.54
C VAL A 33 -14.18 -11.82 9.31
N ILE A 34 -13.87 -11.35 8.10
CA ILE A 34 -14.04 -12.14 6.87
C ILE A 34 -13.16 -13.41 6.89
N PRO A 35 -11.81 -13.33 7.01
CA PRO A 35 -10.98 -14.52 7.11
C PRO A 35 -11.23 -15.33 8.40
N LEU A 36 -11.72 -14.69 9.47
CA LEU A 36 -12.07 -15.42 10.70
C LEU A 36 -13.28 -16.32 10.49
N ILE A 37 -14.34 -15.80 9.87
CA ILE A 37 -15.51 -16.61 9.49
C ILE A 37 -15.06 -17.71 8.52
N ALA A 38 -14.29 -17.35 7.50
CA ALA A 38 -13.81 -18.30 6.49
C ALA A 38 -13.01 -19.46 7.13
N LYS A 39 -12.20 -19.19 8.17
CA LYS A 39 -11.46 -20.23 8.91
C LYS A 39 -12.38 -21.25 9.58
N PHE A 40 -13.58 -20.85 9.99
CA PHE A 40 -14.55 -21.75 10.61
C PHE A 40 -15.50 -22.40 9.60
N THR A 41 -15.59 -21.88 8.38
CA THR A 41 -16.52 -22.38 7.35
C THR A 41 -15.86 -23.16 6.21
N LEU A 42 -14.58 -22.90 5.93
CA LEU A 42 -13.83 -23.51 4.83
C LEU A 42 -12.84 -24.54 5.38
N GLU A 43 -12.95 -25.79 4.93
CA GLU A 43 -12.10 -26.90 5.38
C GLU A 43 -10.61 -26.69 5.05
N ASP A 44 -10.31 -26.03 3.93
CA ASP A 44 -8.94 -25.82 3.45
C ASP A 44 -8.26 -24.56 4.01
N MET A 45 -8.94 -23.76 4.83
CA MET A 45 -8.39 -22.50 5.33
C MET A 45 -7.48 -22.71 6.55
N LYS A 46 -6.16 -22.76 6.29
CA LYS A 46 -5.13 -23.12 7.29
C LYS A 46 -4.57 -21.95 8.11
N TRP A 47 -5.16 -20.76 8.06
CA TRP A 47 -4.65 -19.58 8.78
C TRP A 47 -4.46 -19.86 10.28
N SER A 48 -3.24 -19.72 10.77
CA SER A 48 -2.86 -19.74 12.17
C SER A 48 -3.23 -18.43 12.86
N PHE A 49 -3.11 -18.39 14.20
CA PHE A 49 -3.24 -17.15 14.96
C PHE A 49 -2.26 -16.06 14.46
N PHE A 50 -1.04 -16.46 14.09
CA PHE A 50 -0.02 -15.53 13.61
C PHE A 50 -0.37 -14.90 12.26
N ASP A 51 -1.13 -15.59 11.41
CA ASP A 51 -1.60 -15.03 10.13
C ASP A 51 -2.61 -13.89 10.36
N PHE A 52 -3.52 -14.04 11.34
CA PHE A 52 -4.40 -12.96 11.75
C PHE A 52 -3.65 -11.76 12.32
N VAL A 53 -2.63 -12.02 13.15
CA VAL A 53 -1.79 -10.95 13.71
C VAL A 53 -1.03 -10.23 12.60
N ALA A 54 -0.42 -10.97 11.67
CA ALA A 54 0.30 -10.40 10.54
C ALA A 54 -0.62 -9.56 9.64
N ALA A 55 -1.80 -10.08 9.30
CA ALA A 55 -2.81 -9.37 8.53
C ALA A 55 -3.32 -8.11 9.26
N TRP A 56 -3.52 -8.19 10.59
CA TRP A 56 -3.93 -7.03 11.39
C TRP A 56 -2.84 -5.94 11.37
N ILE A 57 -1.58 -6.32 11.61
CA ILE A 57 -0.44 -5.39 11.57
C ILE A 57 -0.34 -4.72 10.21
N LEU A 58 -0.53 -5.48 9.14
CA LEU A 58 -0.46 -4.98 7.77
C LEU A 58 -1.58 -3.96 7.49
N PHE A 59 -2.84 -4.27 7.81
CA PHE A 59 -3.95 -3.32 7.63
C PHE A 59 -3.82 -2.09 8.54
N PHE A 60 -3.44 -2.31 9.80
CA PHE A 60 -3.30 -1.26 10.78
C PHE A 60 -2.19 -0.29 10.38
N SER A 61 -1.02 -0.81 10.02
CA SER A 61 0.15 -0.01 9.61
C SER A 61 -0.14 0.81 8.35
N ALA A 62 -0.82 0.23 7.35
CA ALA A 62 -1.25 0.97 6.16
C ALA A 62 -2.22 2.11 6.53
N GLY A 63 -3.27 1.81 7.31
CA GLY A 63 -4.29 2.77 7.71
C GLY A 63 -3.74 3.91 8.56
N ILE A 64 -2.87 3.60 9.53
CA ILE A 64 -2.29 4.63 10.40
C ILE A 64 -1.27 5.48 9.65
N THR A 65 -0.47 4.88 8.77
CA THR A 65 0.48 5.62 7.92
C THR A 65 -0.26 6.62 7.04
N TYR A 66 -1.35 6.21 6.39
CA TYR A 66 -2.18 7.11 5.60
C TYR A 66 -2.72 8.27 6.44
N ARG A 67 -3.34 7.98 7.59
CA ARG A 67 -3.91 9.04 8.46
C ARG A 67 -2.85 10.00 8.97
N LEU A 68 -1.66 9.50 9.35
CA LEU A 68 -0.56 10.32 9.88
C LEU A 68 0.06 11.25 8.83
N ILE A 69 0.15 10.80 7.57
CA ILE A 69 0.62 11.63 6.45
C ILE A 69 -0.48 12.59 6.02
N ALA A 70 -1.68 12.09 5.77
CA ALA A 70 -2.79 12.87 5.23
C ALA A 70 -3.22 14.01 6.17
N ARG A 71 -3.16 13.83 7.50
CA ARG A 71 -3.49 14.90 8.46
C ARG A 71 -2.53 16.09 8.41
N LYS A 72 -1.32 15.92 7.87
CA LYS A 72 -0.31 16.99 7.74
C LYS A 72 -0.44 17.76 6.41
N MET A 73 -1.33 17.32 5.51
CA MET A 73 -1.39 17.79 4.14
C MET A 73 -2.76 18.39 3.84
N SER A 74 -2.80 19.61 3.35
CA SER A 74 -4.04 20.29 2.96
C SER A 74 -4.50 19.95 1.53
N ASN A 75 -3.56 19.67 0.62
CA ASN A 75 -3.86 19.35 -0.77
C ASN A 75 -4.50 17.95 -0.90
N ILE A 76 -5.72 17.89 -1.46
CA ILE A 76 -6.47 16.66 -1.65
C ILE A 76 -5.82 15.71 -2.68
N ILE A 77 -5.23 16.24 -3.74
CA ILE A 77 -4.50 15.47 -4.77
C ILE A 77 -3.29 14.79 -4.13
N TYR A 78 -2.56 15.50 -3.27
CA TYR A 78 -1.45 14.88 -2.51
C TYR A 78 -1.95 13.74 -1.62
N ARG A 79 -3.07 13.94 -0.92
CA ARG A 79 -3.66 12.90 -0.07
C ARG A 79 -4.09 11.68 -0.89
N SER A 80 -4.70 11.89 -2.06
CA SER A 80 -5.05 10.80 -2.98
C SER A 80 -3.81 10.07 -3.50
N ALA A 81 -2.72 10.77 -3.80
CA ALA A 81 -1.45 10.17 -4.22
C ALA A 81 -0.90 9.21 -3.15
N VAL A 82 -0.89 9.66 -1.89
CA VAL A 82 -0.47 8.86 -0.73
C VAL A 82 -1.41 7.67 -0.51
N GLY A 83 -2.72 7.89 -0.62
CA GLY A 83 -3.72 6.84 -0.49
C GLY A 83 -3.51 5.73 -1.51
N LEU A 84 -3.33 6.09 -2.78
CA LEU A 84 -3.03 5.14 -3.85
C LEU A 84 -1.72 4.41 -3.58
N ALA A 85 -0.63 5.11 -3.26
CA ALA A 85 0.66 4.47 -2.98
C ALA A 85 0.59 3.45 -1.84
N ILE A 86 -0.08 3.81 -0.73
CA ILE A 86 -0.23 2.91 0.43
C ILE A 86 -1.13 1.73 0.08
N ALA A 87 -2.22 1.94 -0.65
CA ALA A 87 -3.10 0.86 -1.09
C ALA A 87 -2.36 -0.11 -2.03
N THR A 88 -1.54 0.41 -2.95
CA THR A 88 -0.70 -0.40 -3.82
C THR A 88 0.35 -1.18 -3.05
N ALA A 89 1.02 -0.56 -2.06
CA ALA A 89 1.98 -1.25 -1.20
C ALA A 89 1.32 -2.36 -0.36
N LEU A 90 0.16 -2.05 0.23
CA LEU A 90 -0.65 -3.00 0.98
C LEU A 90 -1.03 -4.20 0.11
N PHE A 91 -1.54 -3.95 -1.09
CA PHE A 91 -1.96 -5.00 -2.00
C PHE A 91 -0.76 -5.83 -2.50
N LEU A 92 0.38 -5.19 -2.77
CA LEU A 92 1.61 -5.88 -3.15
C LEU A 92 2.06 -6.84 -2.05
N VAL A 93 2.13 -6.38 -0.80
CA VAL A 93 2.52 -7.25 0.33
C VAL A 93 1.50 -8.37 0.52
N TRP A 94 0.21 -8.05 0.49
CA TRP A 94 -0.86 -9.02 0.69
C TRP A 94 -0.81 -10.13 -0.36
N SER A 95 -0.80 -9.77 -1.65
CA SER A 95 -0.74 -10.75 -2.74
C SER A 95 0.55 -11.56 -2.70
N ASN A 96 1.69 -10.94 -2.41
CA ASN A 96 2.97 -11.63 -2.33
C ASN A 96 3.03 -12.65 -1.18
N LEU A 97 2.44 -12.32 -0.02
CA LEU A 97 2.36 -13.24 1.11
C LEU A 97 1.31 -14.34 0.92
N ALA A 98 0.24 -14.06 0.17
CA ALA A 98 -0.87 -14.99 0.01
C ALA A 98 -0.65 -16.05 -1.07
N VAL A 99 -0.08 -15.65 -2.22
CA VAL A 99 0.03 -16.53 -3.40
C VAL A 99 1.41 -16.49 -4.05
N GLY A 100 2.30 -15.57 -3.65
CA GLY A 100 3.50 -15.27 -4.42
C GLY A 100 3.18 -14.50 -5.70
N LEU A 101 4.13 -13.68 -6.16
CA LEU A 101 3.98 -12.91 -7.40
C LEU A 101 4.76 -13.54 -8.57
N ILE A 102 5.73 -14.42 -8.27
CA ILE A 102 6.48 -15.23 -9.23
C ILE A 102 6.61 -16.65 -8.67
N GLY A 103 6.01 -17.65 -9.32
CA GLY A 103 5.92 -19.02 -8.81
C GLY A 103 5.08 -19.08 -7.53
N SER A 104 5.38 -20.04 -6.65
CA SER A 104 4.73 -20.14 -5.33
C SER A 104 5.16 -19.04 -4.36
N GLU A 105 4.41 -18.89 -3.27
CA GLU A 105 4.68 -17.98 -2.15
C GLU A 105 6.08 -18.19 -1.53
N ASP A 106 6.55 -19.43 -1.50
CA ASP A 106 7.87 -19.82 -0.97
C ASP A 106 9.02 -19.53 -1.94
N ASN A 107 8.74 -19.10 -3.17
CA ASN A 107 9.75 -18.84 -4.17
C ASN A 107 10.67 -17.67 -3.76
N PRO A 108 12.00 -17.86 -3.69
CA PRO A 108 12.96 -16.79 -3.38
C PRO A 108 12.87 -15.57 -4.31
N ALA A 109 12.34 -15.72 -5.52
CA ALA A 109 12.11 -14.60 -6.45
C ALA A 109 11.20 -13.51 -5.85
N ASN A 110 10.27 -13.88 -4.96
CA ASN A 110 9.34 -12.95 -4.32
C ASN A 110 10.04 -11.89 -3.44
N TRP A 111 11.30 -12.13 -3.04
CA TRP A 111 12.11 -11.14 -2.30
C TRP A 111 12.42 -9.89 -3.13
N MET A 112 12.39 -9.97 -4.47
CA MET A 112 12.60 -8.80 -5.33
C MET A 112 11.52 -7.73 -5.12
N PHE A 113 10.29 -8.12 -4.78
CA PHE A 113 9.22 -7.16 -4.50
C PHE A 113 9.41 -6.41 -3.18
N LEU A 114 10.15 -6.98 -2.22
CA LEU A 114 10.56 -6.26 -1.01
C LEU A 114 11.54 -5.12 -1.33
N VAL A 115 12.37 -5.27 -2.36
CA VAL A 115 13.24 -4.18 -2.84
C VAL A 115 12.42 -3.01 -3.36
N VAL A 116 11.31 -3.27 -4.07
CA VAL A 116 10.38 -2.23 -4.53
C VAL A 116 9.83 -1.43 -3.33
N LEU A 117 9.38 -2.13 -2.28
CA LEU A 117 8.90 -1.49 -1.06
C LEU A 117 9.99 -0.72 -0.32
N ALA A 118 11.23 -1.24 -0.30
CA ALA A 118 12.38 -0.58 0.31
C ALA A 118 12.69 0.74 -0.41
N ILE A 119 12.62 0.78 -1.75
CA ILE A 119 12.75 2.02 -2.54
C ILE A 119 11.69 3.03 -2.11
N GLY A 120 10.43 2.59 -1.99
CA GLY A 120 9.32 3.44 -1.53
C GLY A 120 9.55 4.01 -0.13
N PHE A 121 9.90 3.16 0.82
CA PHE A 121 10.10 3.53 2.22
C PHE A 121 11.32 4.46 2.42
N LEU A 122 12.49 4.08 1.91
CA LEU A 122 13.70 4.88 2.00
C LEU A 122 13.55 6.18 1.22
N GLY A 123 12.95 6.11 0.02
CA GLY A 123 12.64 7.28 -0.80
C GLY A 123 11.74 8.27 -0.07
N ALA A 124 10.71 7.79 0.63
CA ALA A 124 9.82 8.63 1.43
C ALA A 124 10.55 9.36 2.56
N ILE A 125 11.51 8.69 3.22
CA ILE A 125 12.36 9.29 4.26
C ILE A 125 13.29 10.34 3.66
N ILE A 126 14.04 9.98 2.61
CA ILE A 126 15.04 10.83 1.96
C ILE A 126 14.39 12.09 1.39
N THR A 127 13.25 11.93 0.72
CA THR A 127 12.52 13.05 0.11
C THR A 127 11.67 13.83 1.12
N ARG A 128 11.62 13.38 2.39
CA ARG A 128 10.84 13.99 3.46
C ARG A 128 9.37 14.19 3.08
N LEU A 129 8.82 13.25 2.31
CA LEU A 129 7.45 13.31 1.79
C LEU A 129 7.17 14.57 0.94
N GLN A 130 8.17 15.13 0.25
CA GLN A 130 7.94 16.21 -0.71
C GLN A 130 7.35 15.66 -2.01
N ALA A 131 6.31 16.31 -2.55
CA ALA A 131 5.59 15.87 -3.75
C ALA A 131 6.52 15.62 -4.95
N LYS A 132 7.37 16.60 -5.31
CA LYS A 132 8.40 16.45 -6.35
C LYS A 132 9.33 15.24 -6.15
N GLY A 133 9.73 14.99 -4.90
CA GLY A 133 10.60 13.87 -4.56
C GLY A 133 9.86 12.54 -4.68
N MET A 134 8.65 12.47 -4.11
CA MET A 134 7.79 11.29 -4.16
C MET A 134 7.42 10.88 -5.59
N PHE A 135 7.21 11.84 -6.50
CA PHE A 135 7.06 11.54 -7.93
C PHE A 135 8.23 10.69 -8.46
N ARG A 136 9.47 11.08 -8.16
CA ARG A 136 10.67 10.33 -8.59
C ARG A 136 10.76 8.96 -7.92
N VAL A 137 10.38 8.85 -6.65
CA VAL A 137 10.33 7.58 -5.92
C VAL A 137 9.35 6.62 -6.58
N MET A 138 8.14 7.09 -6.93
CA MET A 138 7.15 6.25 -7.61
C MET A 138 7.66 5.79 -8.98
N ILE A 139 8.31 6.67 -9.75
CA ILE A 139 8.95 6.28 -11.03
C ILE A 139 10.07 5.26 -10.81
N ALA A 140 10.88 5.40 -9.75
CA ALA A 140 11.90 4.41 -9.43
C ALA A 140 11.29 3.04 -9.11
N MET A 141 10.13 3.00 -8.43
CA MET A 141 9.39 1.75 -8.17
C MET A 141 8.83 1.13 -9.47
N VAL A 142 8.35 1.95 -10.41
CA VAL A 142 7.95 1.49 -11.76
C VAL A 142 9.13 0.85 -12.49
N ILE A 143 10.29 1.50 -12.47
CA ILE A 143 11.53 0.97 -13.06
C ILE A 143 11.92 -0.34 -12.37
N ALA A 144 11.78 -0.44 -11.05
CA ALA A 144 12.07 -1.66 -10.33
C ALA A 144 11.19 -2.85 -10.79
N HIS A 145 9.90 -2.63 -11.08
CA HIS A 145 9.06 -3.67 -11.69
C HIS A 145 9.55 -4.08 -13.09
N ALA A 146 9.99 -3.14 -13.91
CA ALA A 146 10.59 -3.45 -15.22
C ALA A 146 11.88 -4.27 -15.07
N LEU A 147 12.71 -3.97 -14.07
CA LEU A 147 13.91 -4.73 -13.75
C LEU A 147 13.58 -6.15 -13.26
N ILE A 148 12.54 -6.31 -12.44
CA ILE A 148 12.05 -7.65 -12.02
C ILE A 148 11.72 -8.49 -13.25
N VAL A 149 10.96 -7.95 -14.21
CA VAL A 149 10.65 -8.65 -15.47
C VAL A 149 11.92 -9.00 -16.25
N ALA A 150 12.84 -8.04 -16.39
CA ALA A 150 14.10 -8.22 -17.11
C ALA A 150 15.03 -9.26 -16.47
N ILE A 151 14.89 -9.53 -15.16
CA ILE A 151 15.60 -10.59 -14.45
C ILE A 151 14.84 -11.92 -14.55
N ALA A 152 13.53 -11.89 -14.27
CA ALA A 152 12.72 -13.09 -14.10
C ALA A 152 12.58 -13.91 -15.40
N LEU A 153 12.38 -13.24 -16.54
CA LEU A 153 12.18 -13.96 -17.81
C LEU A 153 13.47 -14.66 -18.28
N PRO A 154 14.63 -14.00 -18.37
CA PRO A 154 15.87 -14.67 -18.76
C PRO A 154 16.36 -15.71 -17.75
N ALA A 155 16.03 -15.53 -16.46
CA ALA A 155 16.33 -16.53 -15.42
C ALA A 155 15.42 -17.77 -15.48
N GLY A 156 14.49 -17.86 -16.44
CA GLY A 156 13.62 -19.02 -16.62
C GLY A 156 12.53 -19.15 -15.55
N MET A 157 12.23 -18.10 -14.78
CA MET A 157 11.22 -18.16 -13.71
C MET A 157 9.80 -18.42 -14.25
N HIS A 158 9.57 -18.18 -15.54
CA HIS A 158 8.32 -18.50 -16.25
C HIS A 158 8.16 -19.99 -16.59
N LEU A 159 9.15 -20.82 -16.28
CA LEU A 159 9.13 -22.27 -16.55
C LEU A 159 8.66 -23.07 -15.33
N SER A 160 8.46 -22.44 -14.17
CA SER A 160 7.89 -23.10 -13.00
C SER A 160 6.41 -23.45 -13.22
N PRO A 161 5.89 -24.56 -12.66
CA PRO A 161 4.49 -24.95 -12.84
C PRO A 161 3.47 -23.87 -12.44
N GLU A 162 3.81 -23.04 -11.46
CA GLU A 162 2.94 -22.00 -10.89
C GLU A 162 3.17 -20.62 -11.51
N SER A 163 3.94 -20.50 -12.61
CA SER A 163 4.21 -19.21 -13.23
C SER A 163 4.33 -19.29 -14.75
N SER A 164 3.91 -18.23 -15.42
CA SER A 164 3.99 -18.07 -16.86
C SER A 164 4.48 -16.68 -17.25
N VAL A 165 4.87 -16.52 -18.51
CA VAL A 165 5.29 -15.22 -19.06
C VAL A 165 4.18 -14.17 -18.90
N ILE A 166 2.92 -14.55 -19.11
CA ILE A 166 1.77 -13.65 -19.02
C ILE A 166 1.54 -13.21 -17.58
N GLU A 167 1.66 -14.10 -16.60
CA GLU A 167 1.50 -13.75 -15.19
C GLU A 167 2.61 -12.82 -14.71
N ILE A 168 3.87 -13.13 -15.02
CA ILE A 168 5.02 -12.28 -14.65
C ILE A 168 4.85 -10.88 -15.26
N LEU A 169 4.52 -10.79 -16.54
CA LEU A 169 4.29 -9.50 -17.20
C LEU A 169 3.06 -8.79 -16.63
N GLY A 170 1.95 -9.50 -16.46
CA GLY A 170 0.67 -8.96 -16.01
C GLY A 170 0.74 -8.39 -14.60
N VAL A 171 1.30 -9.13 -13.65
CA VAL A 171 1.48 -8.69 -12.27
C VAL A 171 2.37 -7.45 -12.20
N ASN A 172 3.52 -7.47 -12.88
CA ASN A 172 4.44 -6.34 -12.86
C ASN A 172 3.87 -5.10 -13.56
N ALA A 173 3.18 -5.27 -14.70
CA ALA A 173 2.50 -4.19 -15.40
C ALA A 173 1.35 -3.59 -14.57
N PHE A 174 0.59 -4.43 -13.87
CA PHE A 174 -0.48 -4.01 -12.99
C PHE A 174 0.04 -3.10 -11.87
N PHE A 175 1.05 -3.54 -11.11
CA PHE A 175 1.63 -2.73 -10.04
C PHE A 175 2.33 -1.48 -10.58
N ALA A 176 3.09 -1.59 -11.68
CA ALA A 176 3.70 -0.44 -12.35
C ALA A 176 2.66 0.63 -12.76
N THR A 177 1.47 0.22 -13.20
CA THR A 177 0.38 1.14 -13.53
C THR A 177 -0.12 1.89 -12.29
N LEU A 178 -0.30 1.19 -11.17
CA LEU A 178 -0.73 1.82 -9.92
C LEU A 178 0.31 2.80 -9.37
N TRP A 179 1.60 2.43 -9.39
CA TRP A 179 2.70 3.32 -9.03
C TRP A 179 2.76 4.55 -9.95
N SER A 180 2.56 4.36 -11.25
CA SER A 180 2.50 5.47 -12.22
C SER A 180 1.33 6.41 -11.93
N GLY A 181 0.15 5.87 -11.59
CA GLY A 181 -0.99 6.67 -11.17
C GLY A 181 -0.68 7.54 -9.95
N SER A 182 -0.03 6.96 -8.93
CA SER A 182 0.41 7.72 -7.75
C SER A 182 1.47 8.77 -8.11
N ALA A 183 2.41 8.43 -9.00
CA ALA A 183 3.43 9.36 -9.50
C ALA A 183 2.77 10.60 -10.13
N LEU A 184 1.81 10.40 -11.03
CA LEU A 184 1.10 11.48 -11.71
C LEU A 184 0.37 12.39 -10.71
N LEU A 185 -0.26 11.81 -9.69
CA LEU A 185 -0.91 12.59 -8.62
C LEU A 185 0.11 13.41 -7.81
N PHE A 186 1.27 12.85 -7.47
CA PHE A 186 2.34 13.62 -6.81
C PHE A 186 2.89 14.74 -7.68
N ARG A 187 3.03 14.52 -9.00
CA ARG A 187 3.44 15.56 -9.95
C ARG A 187 2.42 16.69 -9.99
N ASN A 188 1.13 16.38 -10.05
CA ASN A 188 0.07 17.39 -10.09
C ASN A 188 0.01 18.19 -8.77
N ALA A 189 0.13 17.50 -7.63
CA ALA A 189 0.18 18.17 -6.32
C ALA A 189 1.39 19.09 -6.12
N ASP A 190 2.51 18.85 -6.83
CA ASP A 190 3.66 19.74 -6.85
C ASP A 190 3.39 21.00 -7.67
N GLN A 191 2.72 20.86 -8.81
CA GLN A 191 2.34 21.96 -9.69
C GLN A 191 1.31 22.89 -9.03
N ASP A 192 0.33 22.35 -8.31
CA ASP A 192 -0.66 23.13 -7.57
C ASP A 192 -0.03 24.05 -6.51
N LYS A 193 1.10 23.65 -5.91
CA LYS A 193 1.82 24.46 -4.93
C LYS A 193 2.50 25.69 -5.56
N ILE A 194 2.77 25.65 -6.87
CA ILE A 194 3.45 26.73 -7.59
C ILE A 194 2.43 27.75 -8.11
N SER A 195 1.16 27.36 -8.26
CA SER A 195 0.06 28.23 -8.75
C SER A 195 -0.64 29.07 -7.68
N VAL A 196 -0.20 29.00 -6.41
CA VAL A 196 -0.74 29.79 -5.27
C VAL A 196 0.32 30.76 -4.78
#